data_AF-A0A7J2LTR5-F1
#
_entry.id   AF-A0A7J2LTR5-F1
#
_cell.length_a   1.000
_cell.length_b   1.000
_cell.length_c   1.000
_cell.angle_alpha   90.00
_cell.angle_beta   90.00
_cell.angle_gamma   90.00
#
_symmetry.space_group_name_H-M   'P 1'
#
loop_
_entity.id
_entity.type
_entity.pdbx_description
1 polymer ?
#
loop_
_entity_poly.entity_id
_entity_poly.type
_entity_poly.pdbx_seq_one_letter_code
_entity_poly.pdbx_strand_id
1 'polypeptide(L)'
;MNEKELSAFFEALAHPIRLKILKLLSKGDKYISEIARELEISRPLLYMHLSKLSKAGLVEMYIQHSDEPPYVRRYVRAKRYLVKLLLPDLQVELMVR
;
A
#
# COMPACT_ATOMS: atom_id res chain seq x y z
N MET A 1 -17.08 1.69 -7.08
CA MET A 1 -16.75 0.37 -6.48
C MET A 1 -18.05 -0.27 -6.04
N ASN A 2 -18.19 -1.59 -6.19
CA ASN A 2 -19.29 -2.29 -5.53
C ASN A 2 -19.05 -2.38 -4.01
N GLU A 3 -20.06 -2.79 -3.24
CA GLU A 3 -19.99 -2.87 -1.78
C GLU A 3 -18.83 -3.75 -1.27
N LYS A 4 -18.54 -4.85 -1.98
CA LYS A 4 -17.48 -5.79 -1.60
C LYS A 4 -16.09 -5.20 -1.82
N GLU A 5 -15.89 -4.53 -2.96
CA GLU A 5 -14.67 -3.77 -3.24
C GLU A 5 -14.47 -2.66 -2.22
N LEU A 6 -15.53 -1.92 -1.90
CA LEU A 6 -15.49 -0.83 -0.94
C LEU A 6 -15.14 -1.32 0.47
N SER A 7 -15.77 -2.41 0.92
CA SER A 7 -15.46 -3.07 2.18
C SER A 7 -14.00 -3.52 2.23
N ALA A 8 -13.48 -4.15 1.16
CA ALA A 8 -12.08 -4.56 1.09
C ALA A 8 -11.11 -3.36 1.13
N PHE A 9 -11.46 -2.24 0.49
CA PHE A 9 -10.69 -1.00 0.52
C PHE A 9 -10.59 -0.45 1.95
N PHE A 10 -11.72 -0.33 2.66
CA PHE A 10 -11.73 0.13 4.04
C PHE A 10 -11.08 -0.85 5.00
N GLU A 11 -11.27 -2.16 4.83
CA GLU A 11 -10.58 -3.19 5.63
C GLU A 11 -9.06 -3.07 5.46
N ALA A 12 -8.57 -2.82 4.25
CA ALA A 12 -7.15 -2.59 4.00
C ALA A 12 -6.62 -1.34 4.73
N LEU A 13 -7.43 -0.28 4.87
CA LEU A 13 -7.05 0.92 5.61
C LEU A 13 -7.22 0.80 7.14
N ALA A 14 -8.07 -0.10 7.64
CA ALA A 14 -8.43 -0.17 9.06
C ALA A 14 -7.30 -0.67 10.01
N HIS A 15 -6.17 -1.14 9.49
CA HIS A 15 -5.12 -1.73 10.33
C HIS A 15 -3.94 -0.77 10.56
N PRO A 16 -3.48 -0.59 11.81
CA PRO A 16 -2.43 0.37 12.15
C PRO A 16 -1.13 0.19 11.34
N ILE A 17 -0.64 -1.05 11.19
CA ILE A 17 0.59 -1.31 10.43
C ILE A 17 0.43 -0.92 8.95
N ARG A 18 -0.76 -1.12 8.35
CA ARG A 18 -1.00 -0.77 6.95
C ARG A 18 -1.03 0.75 6.75
N LEU A 19 -1.60 1.49 7.70
CA LEU A 19 -1.53 2.95 7.71
C LEU A 19 -0.09 3.45 7.88
N LYS A 20 0.72 2.81 8.75
CA LYS A 20 2.15 3.14 8.89
C LYS A 20 2.91 2.90 7.59
N ILE A 21 2.66 1.77 6.89
CA ILE A 21 3.26 1.50 5.56
C ILE A 21 2.90 2.62 4.58
N LEU A 22 1.62 2.97 4.45
CA LEU A 22 1.18 4.03 3.53
C LEU A 22 1.79 5.39 3.89
N LYS A 23 1.95 5.71 5.19
CA LYS A 23 2.63 6.92 5.66
C LYS A 23 4.12 6.93 5.34
N LEU A 24 4.80 5.78 5.35
CA LEU A 24 6.19 5.69 4.91
C LEU A 24 6.30 5.92 3.40
N LEU A 25 5.39 5.32 2.63
CA LEU A 25 5.35 5.42 1.16
C LEU A 25 4.88 6.77 0.64
N SER A 26 4.20 7.59 1.46
CA SER A 26 3.82 8.95 1.07
C SER A 26 5.03 9.88 0.88
N LYS A 27 6.20 9.49 1.41
CA LYS A 27 7.47 10.19 1.24
C LYS A 27 8.22 9.78 -0.02
N GLY A 28 7.74 8.79 -0.76
CA GLY A 28 8.40 8.20 -1.91
C GLY A 28 8.44 6.68 -1.86
N ASP A 29 8.82 6.09 -2.98
CA ASP A 29 8.94 4.63 -3.11
C ASP A 29 10.06 4.11 -2.19
N LYS A 30 9.85 2.94 -1.58
CA LYS A 30 10.81 2.35 -0.63
C LYS A 30 11.11 0.91 -0.94
N TYR A 31 12.34 0.49 -0.64
CA TYR A 31 12.72 -0.92 -0.72
C TYR A 31 12.02 -1.70 0.40
N ILE A 32 11.53 -2.91 0.11
CA ILE A 32 10.80 -3.73 1.09
C ILE A 32 11.57 -3.90 2.41
N SER A 33 12.89 -4.07 2.34
CA SER A 33 13.72 -4.27 3.53
C SER A 33 13.84 -3.01 4.39
N GLU A 34 13.79 -1.83 3.78
CA GLU A 34 13.79 -0.56 4.51
C GLU A 34 12.49 -0.39 5.28
N ILE A 35 11.35 -0.71 4.64
CA ILE A 35 10.03 -0.67 5.28
C ILE A 35 10.00 -1.62 6.48
N ALA A 36 10.48 -2.85 6.32
CA ALA A 36 10.53 -3.84 7.40
C ALA A 36 11.37 -3.36 8.59
N ARG A 37 12.54 -2.76 8.30
CA ARG A 37 13.45 -2.21 9.31
C ARG A 37 12.85 -0.99 10.02
N GLU A 38 12.29 -0.03 9.28
CA GLU A 38 11.67 1.18 9.84
C GLU A 38 10.43 0.90 10.69
N LEU A 39 9.71 -0.18 10.39
CA LEU A 39 8.54 -0.61 11.17
C LEU A 39 8.87 -1.66 12.24
N GLU A 40 10.12 -2.10 12.32
CA GLU A 40 10.60 -3.13 13.25
C GLU A 40 9.76 -4.43 13.18
N ILE A 41 9.41 -4.85 11.97
CA ILE A 41 8.64 -6.08 11.71
C ILE A 41 9.39 -7.05 10.81
N SER A 42 9.02 -8.34 10.91
CA SER A 42 9.55 -9.36 10.03
C SER A 42 9.11 -9.14 8.58
N ARG A 43 9.97 -9.53 7.62
CA ARG A 43 9.61 -9.49 6.19
C ARG A 43 8.36 -10.32 5.88
N PRO A 44 8.14 -11.53 6.42
CA PRO A 44 6.90 -12.27 6.19
C PRO A 44 5.66 -11.49 6.64
N LEU A 45 5.68 -10.85 7.81
CA LEU A 45 4.57 -10.02 8.30
C LEU A 45 4.33 -8.82 7.38
N LEU A 46 5.40 -8.15 6.94
CA LEU A 46 5.29 -7.06 5.97
C LEU A 46 4.64 -7.54 4.67
N TYR A 47 5.05 -8.69 4.12
CA TYR A 47 4.46 -9.26 2.91
C TYR A 47 2.96 -9.54 3.05
N MET A 48 2.50 -10.01 4.22
CA MET A 48 1.07 -10.19 4.47
C MET A 48 0.32 -8.85 4.39
N HIS A 49 0.88 -7.78 4.96
CA HIS A 49 0.29 -6.45 4.90
C HIS A 49 0.31 -5.84 3.49
N LEU A 50 1.44 -5.96 2.78
CA LEU A 50 1.58 -5.51 1.39
C LEU A 50 0.64 -6.26 0.45
N SER A 51 0.41 -7.55 0.66
CA SER A 51 -0.56 -8.34 -0.10
C SER A 51 -1.98 -7.80 0.06
N LYS A 52 -2.42 -7.52 1.29
CA LYS A 52 -3.74 -6.90 1.54
C LYS A 52 -3.86 -5.52 0.89
N LEU A 53 -2.84 -4.66 1.05
CA LEU A 53 -2.82 -3.33 0.44
C LEU A 53 -2.85 -3.39 -1.10
N SER A 54 -2.08 -4.31 -1.69
CA SER A 54 -1.98 -4.48 -3.15
C SER A 54 -3.28 -5.00 -3.74
N LYS A 55 -3.93 -5.98 -3.09
CA LYS A 55 -5.27 -6.46 -3.49
C LYS A 55 -6.34 -5.37 -3.44
N ALA A 56 -6.22 -4.42 -2.50
CA ALA A 56 -7.08 -3.25 -2.42
C ALA A 56 -6.69 -2.11 -3.39
N GLY A 57 -5.66 -2.31 -4.23
CA GLY A 57 -5.16 -1.31 -5.17
C GLY A 57 -4.29 -0.22 -4.55
N LEU A 58 -4.15 -0.16 -3.22
CA LEU A 58 -3.50 0.95 -2.52
C LEU A 58 -1.98 1.05 -2.76
N VAL A 59 -1.34 -0.06 -3.11
CA VAL A 59 0.11 -0.11 -3.37
C VAL A 59 0.43 -0.98 -4.59
N GLU A 60 1.61 -0.75 -5.15
CA GLU A 60 2.20 -1.54 -6.22
C GLU A 60 3.63 -1.95 -5.84
N MET A 61 4.01 -3.18 -6.18
CA MET A 61 5.36 -3.69 -6.01
C MET A 61 6.01 -3.84 -7.37
N TYR A 62 7.25 -3.37 -7.51
CA TYR A 62 8.00 -3.46 -8.75
C TYR A 62 9.47 -3.80 -8.47
N ILE A 63 10.17 -4.30 -9.49
CA ILE A 63 11.60 -4.60 -9.42
C ILE A 63 12.35 -3.47 -10.09
N GLN A 64 13.37 -2.96 -9.40
CA GLN A 64 14.34 -2.05 -9.96
C GLN A 64 15.66 -2.81 -10.15
N HIS A 65 16.21 -2.71 -11.36
CA HIS A 65 17.52 -3.24 -11.70
C HIS A 65 18.61 -2.23 -11.33
N SER A 66 19.77 -2.75 -10.94
CA SER A 66 20.95 -1.99 -10.53
C SER A 66 22.17 -2.63 -11.18
N ASP A 67 23.14 -1.79 -11.56
CA ASP A 67 24.43 -2.26 -12.06
C ASP A 67 25.34 -2.76 -10.93
N GLU A 68 24.97 -2.47 -9.67
CA GLU A 68 25.66 -2.94 -8.47
C GLU A 68 24.83 -3.96 -7.67
N PRO A 69 25.48 -4.94 -6.99
CA PRO A 69 24.81 -5.84 -6.07
C PRO A 69 24.06 -5.13 -4.92
N PRO A 70 22.87 -5.60 -4.52
CA PRO A 70 22.07 -6.59 -5.24
C PRO A 70 21.50 -5.98 -6.54
N TYR A 71 21.75 -6.68 -7.65
CA TYR A 71 21.35 -6.26 -9.01
C TYR A 71 19.84 -6.11 -9.20
N VAL A 72 19.05 -6.67 -8.28
CA VAL A 72 17.59 -6.53 -8.25
C VAL A 72 17.12 -6.16 -6.85
N ARG A 73 16.29 -5.12 -6.77
CA ARG A 73 15.64 -4.68 -5.54
C ARG A 73 14.14 -4.56 -5.78
N ARG A 74 13.35 -5.08 -4.85
CA ARG A 74 11.89 -4.97 -4.91
C ARG A 74 11.41 -3.76 -4.12
N TYR A 75 10.93 -2.76 -4.84
CA TYR A 75 10.39 -1.53 -4.29
C TYR A 75 8.87 -1.61 -4.16
N VAL A 76 8.34 -0.77 -3.29
CA VAL A 76 6.91 -0.56 -3.11
C VAL A 76 6.61 0.92 -3.33
N ARG A 77 5.52 1.18 -4.03
CA ARG A 77 4.95 2.49 -4.30
C ARG A 77 3.53 2.55 -3.75
N ALA A 78 3.14 3.66 -3.12
CA ALA A 78 1.73 3.94 -2.87
C ALA A 78 1.07 4.54 -4.12
N LYS A 79 -0.12 4.06 -4.47
CA LYS A 79 -0.93 4.68 -5.52
C LYS A 79 -1.66 5.89 -4.94
N ARG A 80 -1.82 6.95 -5.74
CA ARG A 80 -2.50 8.17 -5.31
C ARG A 80 -3.98 8.07 -5.59
N TYR A 81 -4.77 8.15 -4.52
CA TYR A 81 -6.23 8.15 -4.56
C TYR A 81 -6.76 9.45 -3.99
N LEU A 82 -7.78 10.00 -4.65
CA LEU A 82 -8.70 10.94 -4.04
C LEU A 82 -10.01 10.19 -3.78
N VAL A 83 -10.44 10.17 -2.52
CA VAL A 83 -11.67 9.50 -2.08
C VAL A 83 -12.68 10.57 -1.69
N LYS A 84 -13.81 10.64 -2.38
CA LYS A 84 -14.97 11.39 -1.93
C LYS A 84 -15.94 10.43 -1.24
N LEU A 85 -16.34 10.75 -0.02
CA LEU A 85 -17.32 9.99 0.77
C LEU A 85 -18.55 10.86 0.98
N LEU A 86 -19.68 10.47 0.39
CA LEU A 86 -20.97 11.11 0.63
C LEU A 86 -21.79 10.21 1.56
N LEU A 87 -22.12 10.72 2.75
CA LEU A 87 -23.01 10.08 3.73
C LEU A 87 -24.29 10.94 3.83
N PRO A 88 -25.52 10.38 3.90
CA PRO A 88 -25.90 8.99 4.26
C PRO A 88 -25.99 7.96 3.10
N ASP A 89 -25.93 8.38 1.83
CA ASP A 89 -26.12 7.49 0.67
C ASP A 89 -24.90 6.62 0.30
N LEU A 90 -23.89 6.55 1.17
CA LEU A 90 -22.58 5.88 1.02
C LEU A 90 -22.12 5.78 -0.45
N GLN A 91 -22.07 6.91 -1.15
CA GLN A 91 -21.52 6.98 -2.49
C GLN A 91 -20.03 7.30 -2.39
N VAL A 92 -19.21 6.44 -3.00
CA VAL A 92 -17.74 6.59 -3.00
C VAL A 92 -17.22 6.70 -4.41
N GLU A 93 -16.65 7.86 -4.71
CA GLU A 93 -15.91 8.11 -5.95
C GLU A 93 -14.40 8.02 -5.66
N LEU A 94 -13.73 7.10 -6.38
CA LEU A 94 -12.28 7.01 -6.40
C LEU A 94 -11.73 7.60 -7.69
N MET A 95 -10.85 8.58 -7.56
CA MET A 95 -10.06 9.08 -8.69
C MET A 95 -8.60 8.68 -8.47
N VAL A 96 -8.05 7.91 -9.40
CA VAL A 96 -6.61 7.58 -9.43
C VAL A 96 -5.89 8.75 -10.10
N ARG A 97 -4.86 9.28 -9.44
CA ARG A 97 -4.00 10.35 -9.98
C ARG A 97 -2.62 9.83 -10.35
#